data_AF-A0A382HN66-F1
#
_entry.id   AF-A0A382HN66-F1
#
_cell.length_a   1.000
_cell.length_b   1.000
_cell.length_c   1.000
_cell.angle_alpha   90.00
_cell.angle_beta   90.00
_cell.angle_gamma   90.00
#
_symmetry.space_group_name_H-M   'P 1'
#
loop_
_entity.id
_entity.type
_entity.pdbx_description
1 polymer ?
#
loop_
_entity_poly.entity_id
_entity_poly.type
_entity_poly.pdbx_seq_one_letter_code
_entity_poly.pdbx_strand_id
1 'polypeptide(L)'
;MKIIFLSLLTTTIMTATTWQNIQSPVETQVSLDVQSGSLERSIVEFNIDGFHLISVQTHEGEMYLARLEDGASLLEEGFPDMHKYARSILIPDDKQMAIKVLSSEFVDY
;
A
#
# COMPACT_ATOMS: atom_id res chain seq x y z
N MET A 1 21.49 23.30 -50.26
CA MET A 1 20.25 23.16 -49.47
C MET A 1 20.56 22.26 -48.29
N LYS A 2 20.52 22.76 -47.05
CA LYS A 2 20.96 22.02 -45.86
C LYS A 2 19.72 21.75 -45.01
N ILE A 3 19.21 20.52 -45.08
CA ILE A 3 18.02 20.08 -44.33
C ILE A 3 18.52 19.75 -42.93
N ILE A 4 18.18 20.57 -41.95
CA ILE A 4 18.46 20.31 -40.54
C ILE A 4 17.33 19.43 -40.03
N PHE A 5 17.60 18.14 -39.80
CA PHE A 5 16.68 17.27 -39.08
C PHE A 5 16.72 17.63 -37.60
N LEU A 6 15.65 18.27 -37.11
CA LEU A 6 15.46 18.55 -35.68
C LEU A 6 14.86 17.29 -35.03
N SER A 7 15.72 16.47 -34.43
CA SER A 7 15.34 15.32 -33.62
C SER A 7 14.74 15.80 -32.29
N LEU A 8 13.45 15.56 -32.09
CA LEU A 8 12.73 15.88 -30.85
C LEU A 8 12.96 14.71 -29.86
N LEU A 9 14.00 14.81 -29.03
CA LEU A 9 14.28 13.82 -27.99
C LEU A 9 13.37 14.11 -26.78
N THR A 10 12.27 13.37 -26.67
CA THR A 10 11.40 13.44 -25.48
C THR A 10 12.04 12.67 -24.33
N THR A 11 12.56 13.37 -23.33
CA THR A 11 13.09 12.75 -22.10
C THR A 11 11.92 12.35 -21.21
N THR A 12 11.66 11.05 -21.06
CA THR A 12 10.72 10.55 -20.06
C THR A 12 11.42 10.49 -18.71
N ILE A 13 10.90 11.21 -17.71
CA ILE A 13 11.36 11.11 -16.33
C ILE A 13 10.86 9.76 -15.79
N MET A 14 11.74 8.78 -15.62
CA MET A 14 11.40 7.51 -14.98
C MET A 14 11.52 7.69 -13.47
N THR A 15 10.41 7.60 -12.75
CA THR A 15 10.41 7.48 -11.29
C THR A 15 10.75 6.03 -10.92
N ALA A 16 11.78 5.82 -10.11
CA ALA A 16 12.10 4.48 -9.60
C ALA A 16 11.09 4.09 -8.52
N THR A 17 10.39 2.99 -8.73
CA THR A 17 9.66 2.26 -7.68
C THR A 17 10.45 1.03 -7.30
N THR A 18 10.54 0.72 -6.02
CA THR A 18 11.26 -0.45 -5.52
C THR A 18 10.38 -1.27 -4.61
N TRP A 19 10.24 -2.56 -4.93
CA TRP A 19 9.53 -3.51 -4.08
C TRP A 19 10.37 -3.82 -2.84
N GLN A 20 9.83 -3.50 -1.67
CA GLN A 20 10.39 -3.85 -0.37
C GLN A 20 9.75 -5.16 0.08
N ASN A 21 10.55 -6.23 0.06
CA ASN A 21 10.14 -7.57 0.44
C ASN A 21 10.11 -7.71 1.97
N ILE A 22 8.98 -8.20 2.49
CA ILE A 22 8.84 -8.67 3.88
C ILE A 22 8.76 -10.20 3.90
N GLN A 23 7.85 -10.78 3.10
CA GLN A 23 7.60 -12.24 3.04
C GLN A 23 7.70 -12.81 1.61
N SER A 24 7.52 -11.99 0.56
CA SER A 24 7.59 -12.41 -0.84
C SER A 24 8.57 -11.56 -1.65
N PRO A 25 9.49 -12.18 -2.41
CA PRO A 25 10.38 -11.46 -3.33
C PRO A 25 9.67 -10.99 -4.61
N VAL A 26 8.44 -11.43 -4.83
CA VAL A 26 7.58 -11.03 -5.94
C VAL A 26 6.46 -10.15 -5.39
N GLU A 27 6.12 -9.11 -6.14
CA GLU A 27 5.01 -8.21 -5.85
C GLU A 27 3.69 -8.97 -5.68
N THR A 28 2.97 -8.67 -4.59
CA THR A 28 1.67 -9.25 -4.27
C THR A 28 0.70 -8.19 -3.77
N GLN A 29 -0.58 -8.52 -3.87
CA GLN A 29 -1.65 -7.77 -3.22
C GLN A 29 -1.76 -8.14 -1.75
N VAL A 30 -2.29 -7.23 -0.95
CA VAL A 30 -2.54 -7.46 0.46
C VAL A 30 -3.65 -8.49 0.65
N SER A 31 -3.41 -9.51 1.47
CA SER A 31 -4.40 -10.54 1.77
C SER A 31 -5.17 -10.22 3.05
N LEU A 32 -6.48 -10.48 3.00
CA LEU A 32 -7.35 -10.45 4.17
C LEU A 32 -8.26 -11.66 4.13
N ASP A 33 -7.91 -12.67 4.93
CA ASP A 33 -8.55 -13.97 4.93
C ASP A 33 -9.36 -14.18 6.20
N VAL A 34 -10.58 -14.72 6.06
CA VAL A 34 -11.40 -15.10 7.21
C VAL A 34 -10.94 -16.48 7.68
N GLN A 35 -10.18 -16.52 8.77
CA GLN A 35 -9.67 -17.77 9.36
C GLN A 35 -10.79 -18.60 9.99
N SER A 36 -11.77 -17.94 10.63
CA SER A 36 -12.98 -18.59 11.13
C SER A 36 -14.11 -17.59 11.34
N GLY A 37 -15.34 -18.03 11.12
CA GLY A 37 -16.54 -17.24 11.34
C GLY A 37 -17.60 -18.02 12.12
N SER A 38 -18.19 -17.39 13.13
CA SER A 38 -19.43 -17.80 13.76
C SER A 38 -20.39 -16.60 13.78
N LEU A 39 -21.64 -16.82 14.21
CA LEU A 39 -22.62 -15.74 14.35
C LEU A 39 -22.20 -14.65 15.33
N GLU A 40 -21.25 -14.95 16.24
CA GLU A 40 -20.82 -14.03 17.29
C GLU A 40 -19.39 -13.50 17.09
N ARG A 41 -18.58 -14.13 16.21
CA ARG A 41 -17.19 -13.69 15.97
C ARG A 41 -16.70 -14.04 14.58
N SER A 42 -15.96 -13.11 13.98
CA SER A 42 -15.13 -13.36 12.78
C SER A 42 -13.67 -13.11 13.13
N ILE A 43 -12.81 -14.12 12.90
CA ILE A 43 -11.36 -13.96 12.97
C ILE A 43 -10.88 -13.71 11.56
N VAL A 44 -10.31 -12.53 11.34
CA VAL A 44 -9.66 -12.15 10.08
C VAL A 44 -8.16 -12.09 10.31
N GLU A 45 -7.41 -12.54 9.32
CA GLU A 45 -5.96 -12.39 9.26
C GLU A 45 -5.61 -11.46 8.11
N PHE A 46 -4.72 -10.52 8.37
CA PHE A 46 -4.27 -9.51 7.43
C PHE A 46 -2.78 -9.69 7.22
N ASN A 47 -2.35 -9.93 5.99
CA ASN A 47 -0.94 -10.12 5.65
C ASN A 47 -0.50 -9.17 4.52
N ILE A 48 0.73 -8.68 4.65
CA ILE A 48 1.42 -7.86 3.66
C ILE A 48 2.74 -8.57 3.36
N ASP A 49 2.93 -9.04 2.13
CA ASP A 49 4.20 -9.68 1.76
C ASP A 49 5.29 -8.68 1.36
N GLY A 50 4.90 -7.44 1.09
CA GLY A 50 5.79 -6.32 0.80
C GLY A 50 5.03 -5.07 0.36
N PHE A 51 5.76 -4.03 -0.02
CA PHE A 51 5.20 -2.76 -0.47
C PHE A 51 6.15 -2.05 -1.45
N HIS A 52 5.62 -1.11 -2.21
CA HIS A 52 6.40 -0.25 -3.10
C HIS A 52 6.90 0.99 -2.37
N LEU A 53 8.20 1.26 -2.49
CA LEU A 53 8.80 2.51 -2.07
C LEU A 53 9.06 3.39 -3.29
N ILE A 54 8.37 4.53 -3.36
CA ILE A 54 8.41 5.47 -4.49
C ILE A 54 9.08 6.76 -4.05
N SER A 55 10.22 7.11 -4.65
CA SER A 55 10.90 8.39 -4.39
C SER A 55 10.07 9.56 -4.91
N VAL A 56 9.94 10.60 -4.08
CA VAL A 56 9.28 11.86 -4.40
C VAL A 56 10.13 13.04 -3.93
N GLN A 57 10.14 14.12 -4.71
CA GLN A 57 10.85 15.34 -4.33
C GLN A 57 9.92 16.29 -3.59
N THR A 58 10.42 16.80 -2.46
CA THR A 58 9.70 17.76 -1.61
C THR A 58 10.59 18.96 -1.31
N HIS A 59 10.02 19.99 -0.69
CA HIS A 59 10.78 21.16 -0.24
C HIS A 59 11.87 20.82 0.80
N GLU A 60 11.72 19.69 1.50
CA GLU A 60 12.65 19.20 2.51
C GLU A 60 13.69 18.21 1.93
N GLY A 61 13.60 17.92 0.63
CA GLY A 61 14.47 16.98 -0.07
C GLY A 61 13.71 15.75 -0.60
N GLU A 62 14.48 14.71 -0.94
CA GLU A 62 13.94 13.44 -1.37
C GLU A 62 13.26 12.73 -0.20
N MET A 63 12.01 12.34 -0.41
CA MET A 63 11.23 11.53 0.52
C MET A 63 10.64 10.33 -0.22
N TYR A 64 9.94 9.46 0.51
CA TYR A 64 9.40 8.23 -0.03
C TYR A 64 7.93 8.05 0.32
N LEU A 65 7.17 7.53 -0.64
CA LEU A 65 5.82 7.04 -0.43
C LEU A 65 5.87 5.52 -0.30
N ALA A 66 5.39 4.99 0.83
CA ALA A 66 5.23 3.56 1.06
C ALA A 66 3.82 3.13 0.63
N ARG A 67 3.73 2.43 -0.50
CA ARG A 67 2.46 2.08 -1.16
C ARG A 67 2.23 0.58 -1.20
N LEU A 68 1.08 0.17 -0.68
CA LEU A 68 0.52 -1.15 -0.95
C LEU A 68 -0.06 -1.17 -2.37
N GLU A 69 0.00 -2.34 -3.03
CA GLU A 69 -0.51 -2.51 -4.40
C GLU A 69 -2.00 -2.18 -4.53
N ASP A 70 -2.80 -2.52 -3.52
CA ASP A 70 -4.24 -2.29 -3.48
C ASP A 70 -4.71 -1.52 -2.23
N GLY A 71 -3.81 -0.71 -1.68
CA GLY A 71 -4.11 0.24 -0.60
C GLY A 71 -4.54 1.61 -1.11
N ALA A 72 -5.07 2.44 -0.20
CA ALA A 72 -5.48 3.81 -0.48
C ALA A 72 -4.83 4.78 0.51
N SER A 73 -4.41 5.94 0.02
CA SER A 73 -3.90 7.03 0.85
C SER A 73 -4.93 7.50 1.90
N LEU A 74 -4.45 7.88 3.09
CA LEU A 74 -5.25 8.56 4.11
C LEU A 74 -5.60 10.02 3.72
N LEU A 75 -4.81 10.65 2.85
CA LEU A 75 -5.01 12.01 2.33
C LEU A 75 -5.18 13.08 3.42
N GLU A 76 -4.44 12.98 4.51
CA GLU A 76 -4.41 13.99 5.56
C GLU A 76 -3.27 14.98 5.30
N GLU A 77 -3.62 16.22 4.92
CA GLU A 77 -2.65 17.24 4.56
C GLU A 77 -1.68 17.55 5.71
N GLY A 78 -0.39 17.62 5.39
CA GLY A 78 0.68 17.88 6.37
C GLY A 78 1.17 16.66 7.14
N PHE A 79 0.55 15.49 6.95
CA PHE A 79 0.97 14.22 7.56
C PHE A 79 1.59 13.27 6.52
N PRO A 80 2.39 12.27 6.95
CA PRO A 80 2.89 11.23 6.06
C PRO A 80 1.76 10.52 5.31
N ASP A 81 1.94 10.34 4.01
CA ASP A 81 0.99 9.60 3.17
C ASP A 81 1.09 8.10 3.44
N MET A 82 0.34 7.64 4.45
CA MET A 82 0.23 6.23 4.78
C MET A 82 -0.94 5.57 4.05
N HIS A 83 -0.69 4.41 3.46
CA HIS A 83 -1.74 3.59 2.88
C HIS A 83 -2.57 2.87 3.94
N LYS A 84 -3.89 2.93 3.78
CA LYS A 84 -4.90 2.14 4.48
C LYS A 84 -5.42 1.06 3.54
N TYR A 85 -5.66 -0.12 4.09
CA TYR A 85 -6.37 -1.20 3.42
C TYR A 85 -7.78 -1.36 3.99
N ALA A 86 -8.76 -1.65 3.12
CA ALA A 86 -10.14 -1.84 3.53
C ALA A 86 -10.79 -2.99 2.75
N ARG A 87 -11.60 -3.78 3.45
CA ARG A 87 -12.46 -4.82 2.88
C ARG A 87 -13.80 -4.86 3.59
N SER A 88 -14.82 -5.29 2.86
CA SER A 88 -16.14 -5.52 3.42
C SER A 88 -16.20 -6.93 4.01
N ILE A 89 -16.78 -7.05 5.20
CA ILE A 89 -17.09 -8.32 5.84
C ILE A 89 -18.57 -8.37 6.18
N LEU A 90 -19.15 -9.56 6.21
CA LEU A 90 -20.50 -9.76 6.69
C LEU A 90 -20.54 -9.63 8.21
N ILE A 91 -21.49 -8.84 8.71
CA ILE A 91 -21.77 -8.65 10.13
C ILE A 91 -23.25 -8.89 10.40
N PRO A 92 -23.65 -9.28 11.63
CA PRO A 92 -25.06 -9.39 11.99
C PRO A 92 -25.75 -8.02 12.01
N ASP A 93 -27.02 -7.98 11.61
CA ASP A 93 -27.81 -6.73 11.50
C ASP A 93 -28.13 -6.09 12.86
N ASP A 94 -28.34 -6.91 13.90
CA ASP A 94 -28.89 -6.51 15.20
C ASP A 94 -27.85 -6.54 16.35
N LYS A 95 -26.56 -6.58 16.00
CA LYS A 95 -25.46 -6.66 16.97
C LYS A 95 -24.54 -5.44 16.90
N GLN A 96 -23.93 -5.12 18.03
CA GLN A 96 -22.84 -4.16 18.10
C GLN A 96 -21.52 -4.86 17.83
N MET A 97 -20.74 -4.31 16.90
CA MET A 97 -19.43 -4.85 16.56
C MET A 97 -18.34 -4.18 17.38
N ALA A 98 -17.35 -4.98 17.78
CA ALA A 98 -16.11 -4.50 18.36
C ALA A 98 -14.93 -5.19 17.65
N ILE A 99 -13.83 -4.47 17.49
CA ILE A 99 -12.60 -5.00 16.91
C ILE A 99 -11.60 -5.22 18.05
N LYS A 100 -10.92 -6.36 18.03
CA LYS A 100 -9.82 -6.66 18.94
C LYS A 100 -8.65 -7.24 18.13
N VAL A 101 -7.48 -6.64 18.28
CA VAL A 101 -6.23 -7.21 17.77
C VAL A 101 -5.87 -8.42 18.63
N LEU A 102 -5.84 -9.60 18.01
CA LEU A 102 -5.48 -10.85 18.68
C LEU A 102 -3.97 -11.10 18.66
N SER A 103 -3.32 -10.73 17.55
CA SER A 103 -1.88 -10.83 17.32
C SER A 103 -1.46 -9.75 16.33
N SER A 104 -0.18 -9.36 16.39
CA SER A 104 0.45 -8.43 15.45
C SER A 104 1.94 -8.73 15.37
N GLU A 105 2.49 -8.71 14.17
CA GLU A 105 3.92 -8.83 13.89
C GLU A 105 4.30 -7.77 12.85
N PHE A 106 5.48 -7.18 12.99
CA PHE A 106 6.00 -6.17 12.08
C PHE A 106 7.52 -6.23 12.01
N VAL A 107 8.08 -5.61 10.97
CA VAL A 107 9.52 -5.45 10.76
C VAL A 107 9.88 -3.96 10.75
N ASP A 108 11.06 -3.63 11.29
CA ASP A 108 11.63 -2.28 11.29
C ASP A 108 12.69 -2.14 10.18
N TYR A 109 12.76 -0.95 9.56
CA TYR A 109 13.71 -0.59 8.49
C TYR A 109 14.50 0.68 8.82
#